data_AF-A0A5K7Z4S7-F1
#
_entry.id   AF-A0A5K7Z4S7-F1
#
_cell.length_a   1.000
_cell.length_b   1.000
_cell.length_c   1.000
_cell.angle_alpha   90.00
_cell.angle_beta   90.00
_cell.angle_gamma   90.00
#
_symmetry.space_group_name_H-M   'P 1'
#
loop_
_entity.id
_entity.type
_entity.pdbx_description
1 polymer ?
#
loop_
_entity_poly.entity_id
_entity_poly.type
_entity_poly.pdbx_seq_one_letter_code
_entity_poly.pdbx_strand_id
1 'polypeptide(L)'
;MHNTFTLTSKTYIDLEQPDIYQRFIREYLELLRSKLQRSKVMDQNGDLRKIRYSCGQAHDPRNPNWKPFKYLEQICRKRGYDDMEAREVIEEQD
;
A
#
# COMPACT_ATOMS: atom_id res chain seq x y z
N MET A 1 18.60 -5.51 -21.51
CA MET A 1 18.80 -6.74 -20.72
C MET A 1 19.70 -6.38 -19.56
N HIS A 2 19.12 -6.08 -18.39
CA HIS A 2 19.90 -5.86 -17.18
C HIS A 2 20.06 -7.19 -16.45
N ASN A 3 21.25 -7.77 -16.58
CA ASN A 3 21.69 -8.84 -15.69
C ASN A 3 22.13 -8.18 -14.39
N THR A 4 21.31 -8.32 -13.35
CA THR A 4 21.70 -8.01 -11.97
C THR A 4 21.49 -9.29 -11.18
N PHE A 5 22.59 -9.92 -10.78
CA PHE A 5 22.57 -10.90 -9.69
C PHE A 5 22.01 -10.17 -8.47
N THR A 6 20.72 -10.30 -8.22
CA THR A 6 20.08 -9.82 -7.01
C THR A 6 20.69 -10.62 -5.87
N LEU A 7 21.52 -9.96 -5.06
CA LEU A 7 21.62 -10.34 -3.66
C LEU A 7 20.17 -10.25 -3.18
N THR A 8 19.48 -11.39 -3.05
CA THR A 8 18.05 -11.39 -2.79
C THR A 8 17.84 -10.64 -1.48
N SER A 9 17.25 -9.45 -1.59
CA SER A 9 17.11 -8.59 -0.45
C SER A 9 16.20 -9.27 0.55
N LYS A 10 16.38 -8.95 1.84
CA LYS A 10 15.49 -9.49 2.86
C LYS A 10 14.03 -9.16 2.56
N THR A 11 13.76 -7.96 2.04
CA THR A 11 12.42 -7.51 1.66
C THR A 11 11.81 -8.45 0.64
N TYR A 12 12.53 -8.72 -0.44
CA TYR A 12 12.05 -9.52 -1.56
C TYR A 12 11.82 -10.97 -1.13
N ILE A 13 12.78 -11.59 -0.42
CA ILE A 13 12.65 -12.96 0.11
C ILE A 13 11.46 -13.11 1.04
N ASP A 14 11.27 -12.14 1.95
CA ASP A 14 10.16 -12.17 2.90
C ASP A 14 8.82 -11.97 2.19
N LEU A 15 8.72 -10.99 1.28
CA LEU A 15 7.46 -10.63 0.64
C LEU A 15 7.06 -11.54 -0.53
N GLU A 16 7.96 -12.38 -1.05
CA GLU A 16 7.59 -13.50 -1.93
C GLU A 16 6.84 -14.62 -1.19
N GLN A 17 7.01 -14.73 0.14
CA GLN A 17 6.35 -15.75 0.93
C GLN A 17 4.89 -15.35 1.19
N PRO A 18 3.89 -16.14 0.75
CA PRO A 18 2.48 -15.72 0.79
C PRO A 18 1.95 -15.37 2.18
N ASP A 19 2.37 -16.08 3.21
CA ASP A 19 1.94 -15.86 4.59
C ASP A 19 2.51 -14.56 5.17
N ILE A 20 3.78 -14.28 4.88
CA ILE A 20 4.46 -13.04 5.29
C ILE A 20 3.86 -11.86 4.53
N TYR A 21 3.69 -11.99 3.22
CA TYR A 21 3.04 -10.98 2.37
C TYR A 21 1.63 -10.65 2.84
N GLN A 22 0.80 -11.68 3.08
CA GLN A 22 -0.57 -11.49 3.54
C GLN A 22 -0.61 -10.75 4.88
N ARG A 23 0.29 -11.09 5.81
CA ARG A 23 0.41 -10.39 7.09
C ARG A 23 0.86 -8.94 6.90
N PHE A 24 1.84 -8.70 6.04
CA PHE A 24 2.36 -7.37 5.72
C PHE A 24 1.26 -6.49 5.12
N ILE A 25 0.57 -6.96 4.09
CA ILE A 25 -0.52 -6.23 3.43
C ILE A 25 -1.68 -5.98 4.38
N ARG A 26 -2.05 -6.93 5.23
CA ARG A 26 -3.09 -6.72 6.25
C ARG A 26 -2.73 -5.56 7.18
N GLU A 27 -1.52 -5.56 7.73
CA GLU A 27 -1.05 -4.48 8.60
C GLU A 27 -0.95 -3.13 7.85
N TYR A 28 -0.55 -3.15 6.58
CA TYR A 28 -0.51 -1.95 5.74
C TYR A 28 -1.91 -1.38 5.50
N LEU A 29 -2.89 -2.22 5.16
CA LEU A 29 -4.28 -1.83 4.97
C LEU A 29 -4.92 -1.30 6.25
N GLU A 30 -4.61 -1.88 7.41
CA GLU A 30 -5.04 -1.37 8.71
C GLU A 30 -4.47 0.02 9.00
N LEU A 31 -3.18 0.23 8.73
CA LEU A 31 -2.54 1.53 8.83
C LEU A 31 -3.23 2.55 7.91
N LEU A 32 -3.49 2.19 6.65
CA LEU A 32 -4.20 3.05 5.70
C LEU A 32 -5.60 3.41 6.22
N ARG A 33 -6.39 2.43 6.68
CA ARG A 33 -7.73 2.69 7.24
C ARG A 33 -7.70 3.64 8.44
N SER A 34 -6.63 3.63 9.24
CA SER A 34 -6.47 4.56 10.38
C SER A 34 -6.09 5.98 9.96
N LYS A 35 -5.57 6.18 8.75
CA LYS A 35 -5.06 7.47 8.25
C LYS A 35 -5.93 8.11 7.18
N LEU A 36 -6.71 7.32 6.45
CA LEU A 36 -7.55 7.78 5.36
C LEU A 36 -8.92 8.23 5.86
N GLN A 37 -9.49 9.23 5.19
CA GLN A 37 -10.84 9.70 5.45
C GLN A 37 -11.84 8.64 5.00
N ARG A 38 -12.76 8.30 5.91
CA ARG A 38 -13.83 7.34 5.66
C ARG A 38 -15.09 8.07 5.23
N SER A 39 -15.60 7.77 4.03
CA SER A 39 -16.87 8.30 3.53
C SER A 39 -17.87 7.17 3.30
N LYS A 40 -19.12 7.37 3.74
CA LYS A 40 -20.24 6.49 3.41
C LYS A 40 -20.79 6.87 2.04
N VAL A 41 -20.91 5.89 1.16
CA VAL A 41 -21.60 6.03 -0.12
C VAL A 41 -22.97 5.43 0.05
N MET A 42 -23.98 6.29 0.01
CA MET A 42 -25.39 5.89 0.07
C MET A 42 -25.88 5.58 -1.35
N ASP A 43 -26.89 4.74 -1.50
CA ASP A 43 -27.61 4.57 -2.75
C ASP A 43 -28.75 5.61 -2.91
N GLN A 44 -29.55 5.46 -3.96
CA GLN A 44 -30.66 6.37 -4.26
C GLN A 44 -31.79 6.33 -3.20
N ASN A 45 -31.88 5.24 -2.43
CA ASN A 45 -32.88 5.05 -1.39
C ASN A 45 -32.38 5.54 -0.02
N GLY A 46 -31.12 5.97 0.06
CA GLY A 46 -30.49 6.37 1.32
C GLY A 46 -29.93 5.21 2.12
N ASP A 47 -29.80 4.01 1.53
CA ASP A 47 -29.19 2.85 2.18
C ASP A 47 -27.67 2.84 1.98
N LEU A 48 -26.94 2.30 2.96
CA LEU A 48 -25.48 2.24 2.91
C LEU A 48 -25.04 1.23 1.85
N ARG A 49 -24.58 1.72 0.71
CA ARG A 49 -24.05 0.88 -0.38
C ARG A 49 -22.62 0.43 -0.12
N LYS A 50 -21.73 1.35 0.24
CA LYS A 50 -20.32 1.03 0.53
C LYS A 50 -19.61 2.08 1.37
N ILE A 51 -18.54 1.66 2.01
CA ILE A 51 -17.58 2.56 2.64
C ILE A 51 -16.42 2.76 1.67
N ARG A 52 -16.05 4.02 1.42
CA ARG A 52 -14.82 4.36 0.69
C ARG A 52 -13.82 5.00 1.65
N TYR A 53 -12.55 4.77 1.36
CA TYR A 53 -11.42 5.44 2.00
C TYR A 53 -10.77 6.37 0.98
N SER A 54 -10.38 7.56 1.40
CA SER A 54 -9.71 8.55 0.54
C SER A 54 -8.60 9.26 1.30
N CYS A 55 -7.51 9.61 0.60
CA CYS A 55 -6.47 10.47 1.16
C CYS A 55 -6.83 11.96 1.07
N GLY A 56 -8.00 12.28 0.50
CA GLY A 56 -8.48 13.66 0.32
C GLY A 56 -7.75 14.43 -0.79
N GLN A 57 -6.84 13.79 -1.52
CA GLN A 57 -6.06 14.38 -2.60
C GLN A 57 -6.41 13.72 -3.93
N ALA A 58 -6.39 14.49 -5.01
CA ALA A 58 -6.47 13.93 -6.36
C ALA A 58 -5.24 13.02 -6.60
N HIS A 59 -5.47 11.78 -7.01
CA HIS A 59 -4.41 10.82 -7.38
C HIS A 59 -3.87 11.14 -8.78
N ASP A 60 -3.35 12.35 -8.95
CA ASP A 60 -2.72 12.85 -10.17
C ASP A 60 -1.24 13.12 -9.87
N PRO A 61 -0.28 12.58 -10.67
CA PRO A 61 1.15 12.86 -10.50
C PRO A 61 1.52 14.35 -10.47
N ARG A 62 0.69 15.21 -11.05
CA ARG A 62 0.88 16.67 -11.06
C ARG A 62 0.44 17.33 -9.76
N ASN A 63 -0.28 16.63 -8.88
CA ASN A 63 -0.69 17.15 -7.59
C ASN A 63 0.47 17.02 -6.57
N PRO A 64 1.12 18.13 -6.16
CA PRO A 64 2.25 18.07 -5.22
C PRO A 64 1.85 17.58 -3.82
N ASN A 65 0.56 17.63 -3.49
CA ASN A 65 0.04 17.13 -2.23
C ASN A 65 -0.25 15.62 -2.28
N TRP A 66 -0.31 15.03 -3.47
CA TRP A 66 -0.43 13.58 -3.61
C TRP A 66 0.92 12.94 -3.36
N LYS A 67 1.02 12.27 -2.21
CA LYS A 67 2.20 11.51 -1.80
C LYS A 67 1.86 10.02 -1.91
N PRO A 68 2.06 9.39 -3.07
CA PRO A 68 1.80 7.96 -3.21
C PRO A 68 2.69 7.19 -2.23
N PHE A 69 2.18 6.08 -1.71
CA PHE A 69 2.91 5.19 -0.80
C PHE A 69 3.49 5.86 0.47
N LYS A 70 3.01 7.06 0.85
CA LYS A 70 3.47 7.78 2.06
C LYS A 70 3.48 6.92 3.33
N TYR A 71 2.52 6.02 3.47
CA TYR A 71 2.40 5.14 4.63
C TYR A 71 3.08 3.77 4.43
N LEU A 72 3.47 3.42 3.20
CA LEU A 72 4.24 2.21 2.92
C LEU A 72 5.63 2.31 3.54
N GLU A 73 6.29 3.45 3.38
CA GLU A 73 7.58 3.74 4.01
C GLU A 73 7.52 3.53 5.53
N GLN A 74 6.44 3.97 6.17
CA GLN A 74 6.26 3.82 7.62
C GLN A 74 6.21 2.35 8.05
N ILE A 75 5.48 1.49 7.33
CA ILE A 75 5.40 0.07 7.68
C ILE A 75 6.69 -0.68 7.31
N CYS A 76 7.34 -0.31 6.21
CA CYS A 76 8.62 -0.90 5.80
C CYS A 76 9.71 -0.61 6.85
N ARG A 77 9.82 0.64 7.33
CA ARG A 77 10.72 1.00 8.43
C ARG A 77 10.47 0.19 9.70
N LYS A 78 9.20 -0.10 10.05
CA LYS A 78 8.85 -0.93 11.21
C LYS A 78 9.32 -2.38 11.05
N ARG A 79 9.36 -2.89 9.81
CA ARG A 79 9.73 -4.27 9.48
C ARG A 79 11.21 -4.44 9.09
N GLY A 80 11.94 -3.34 8.92
CA GLY A 80 13.30 -3.37 8.40
C GLY A 80 13.34 -3.73 6.91
N TYR A 81 12.31 -3.34 6.17
CA TYR A 81 12.20 -3.54 4.72
C TYR A 81 12.56 -2.26 3.97
N ASP A 82 13.06 -2.45 2.76
CA ASP A 82 13.21 -1.40 1.76
C ASP A 82 11.84 -1.08 1.16
N ASP A 83 11.44 0.19 1.17
CA ASP A 83 10.13 0.62 0.73
C ASP A 83 9.97 0.69 -0.80
N MET A 84 11.08 0.79 -1.54
CA MET A 84 11.06 0.69 -3.01
C MET A 84 10.84 -0.77 -3.43
N GLU A 85 11.57 -1.70 -2.84
CA GLU A 85 11.40 -3.14 -3.12
C GLU A 85 10.02 -3.64 -2.69
N ALA A 86 9.54 -3.23 -1.51
CA ALA A 86 8.20 -3.59 -1.05
C ALA A 86 7.11 -3.06 -2.00
N ARG A 87 7.34 -1.88 -2.59
CA ARG A 87 6.43 -1.31 -3.59
C ARG A 87 6.44 -2.13 -4.87
N GLU A 88 7.61 -2.49 -5.39
CA GLU A 88 7.73 -3.34 -6.59
C GLU A 88 6.96 -4.65 -6.40
N VAL A 89 7.15 -5.34 -5.27
CA VAL A 89 6.42 -6.59 -4.98
C VAL A 89 4.91 -6.36 -4.91
N ILE A 90 4.44 -5.26 -4.31
CA ILE A 90 3.00 -4.95 -4.28
C ILE A 90 2.46 -4.71 -5.70
N GLU A 91 3.17 -3.93 -6.51
CA GLU A 91 2.77 -3.58 -7.88
C GLU A 91 2.81 -4.79 -8.83
N GLU A 92 3.66 -5.80 -8.57
CA GLU A 92 3.70 -7.06 -9.34
C GLU A 92 2.54 -8.02 -9.01
N GLN A 93 1.92 -7.87 -7.84
CA GLN A 93 0.84 -8.76 -7.36
C GLN A 93 -0.57 -8.23 -7.68
N ASP A 94 -0.70 -6.98 -8.18
CA ASP A 94 -1.95 -6.31 -8.55
C ASP A 94 -2.37 -6.61 -10.01
#